data_AF-A0A0B7C3C7-F1
#
_entry.id   AF-A0A0B7C3C7-F1
#
_cell.length_a   1.000
_cell.length_b   1.000
_cell.length_c   1.000
_cell.angle_alpha   90.00
_cell.angle_beta   90.00
_cell.angle_gamma   90.00
#
_symmetry.space_group_name_H-M   'P 1'
#
loop_
_entity.id
_entity.type
_entity.pdbx_description
1 polymer ?
#
loop_
_entity_poly.entity_id
_entity_poly.type
_entity_poly.pdbx_seq_one_letter_code
_entity_poly.pdbx_strand_id
1 'polypeptide(L)' 'GITCNPVQGAMYAFPRVHLPRKAIDKARELGVEPDFFYAKQLLEETGICIVPGSGFAQYPETYHFRTTIL' A
#
# COMPACT_ATOMS: atom_id res chain seq x y z
N GLY A 1 7.83 8.64 4.85
CA GLY A 1 7.76 7.50 3.93
C GLY A 1 6.55 6.64 4.23
N ILE A 2 6.47 6.07 5.43
CA ILE A 2 5.34 5.27 5.90
C ILE A 2 4.88 5.78 7.27
N THR A 3 3.58 5.78 7.52
CA THR A 3 2.99 6.05 8.84
C THR A 3 2.01 4.93 9.16
N CYS A 4 2.09 4.36 10.36
CA CYS A 4 1.15 3.32 10.80
C CYS A 4 0.58 3.70 12.15
N ASN A 5 -0.74 3.52 12.30
CA ASN A 5 -1.37 3.62 13.60
C ASN A 5 -0.94 2.44 14.49
N PRO A 6 -0.94 2.60 15.83
CA PRO A 6 -0.72 1.48 16.74
C PRO A 6 -1.74 0.37 16.48
N VAL A 7 -1.26 -0.87 16.38
CA VAL A 7 -2.13 -2.05 16.27
C VAL A 7 -2.60 -2.40 17.69
N GLN A 8 -3.86 -2.11 17.98
CA GLN A 8 -4.45 -2.35 19.31
C GLN A 8 -5.05 -3.76 19.46
N GLY A 9 -5.23 -4.49 18.35
CA GLY A 9 -5.82 -5.84 18.32
C GLY A 9 -5.93 -6.40 16.90
N ALA A 10 -6.57 -7.57 16.78
CA ALA A 10 -6.59 -8.39 15.56
C ALA A 10 -5.17 -8.81 15.11
N MET A 11 -5.01 -9.18 13.84
CA MET A 11 -3.76 -9.74 13.30
C MET A 11 -3.17 -8.92 12.15
N TYR A 12 -3.66 -7.70 11.94
CA TYR A 12 -3.30 -6.88 10.78
C TYR A 12 -2.87 -5.47 11.17
N ALA A 13 -1.84 -4.97 10.48
CA ALA A 13 -1.53 -3.55 10.42
C ALA A 13 -2.03 -2.98 9.09
N PHE A 14 -2.33 -1.68 9.09
CA PHE A 14 -2.75 -0.94 7.89
C PHE A 14 -1.91 0.34 7.68
N PRO A 15 -0.61 0.23 7.35
CA PRO A 15 0.24 1.38 7.18
C PRO A 15 -0.18 2.22 5.96
N ARG A 16 -0.09 3.56 6.11
CA ARG A 16 -0.14 4.51 5.00
C ARG A 16 1.23 4.69 4.39
N VAL A 17 1.34 4.52 3.08
CA VAL A 17 2.54 4.85 2.31
C VAL A 17 2.38 6.22 1.68
N HIS A 18 3.32 7.11 1.99
CA HIS A 18 3.40 8.45 1.41
C HIS A 18 4.20 8.35 0.11
N LEU A 19 3.52 7.98 -0.96
CA LEU A 19 4.11 7.81 -2.28
C LEU A 19 4.52 9.17 -2.87
N PRO A 20 5.71 9.30 -3.47
CA PRO A 20 6.10 10.50 -4.19
C PRO A 20 5.24 10.66 -5.44
N ARG A 21 5.05 11.91 -5.88
CA ARG A 21 4.22 12.24 -7.04
C ARG A 21 4.58 11.44 -8.30
N LYS A 22 5.88 11.27 -8.55
CA LYS A 22 6.40 10.46 -9.67
C LYS A 22 5.89 9.01 -9.67
N ALA A 23 5.78 8.37 -8.50
CA ALA A 23 5.30 7.00 -8.40
C ALA A 23 3.79 6.92 -8.64
N ILE A 24 3.03 7.91 -8.13
CA ILE A 24 1.59 8.02 -8.35
C ILE A 24 1.29 8.22 -9.83
N ASP A 25 1.98 9.17 -10.47
CA ASP A 25 1.80 9.45 -11.90
C ASP A 25 2.17 8.22 -12.73
N LYS A 26 3.24 7.49 -12.37
CA LYS A 26 3.60 6.26 -13.07
C LYS A 26 2.55 5.16 -12.96
N ALA A 27 1.97 4.97 -11.78
CA ALA A 27 0.88 4.01 -11.58
C ALA A 27 -0.34 4.38 -12.44
N ARG A 28 -0.70 5.66 -12.45
CA ARG A 28 -1.80 6.19 -13.29
C ARG A 28 -1.54 6.02 -14.79
N GLU A 29 -0.31 6.27 -15.26
CA GLU A 29 0.09 6.00 -16.65
C GLU A 29 -0.09 4.53 -17.04
N LEU A 30 0.17 3.61 -16.10
CA LEU A 30 0.00 2.18 -16.28
C LEU A 30 -1.46 1.70 -16.08
N GLY A 31 -2.39 2.60 -15.77
CA GLY A 31 -3.80 2.28 -15.56
C GLY A 31 -4.06 1.47 -14.29
N VAL A 32 -3.18 1.54 -13.29
CA VAL A 32 -3.32 0.81 -12.02
C VAL A 32 -3.33 1.77 -10.83
N GLU A 33 -3.90 1.31 -9.72
CA GLU A 33 -3.89 2.08 -8.46
C GLU A 33 -2.46 2.21 -7.90
N PRO A 34 -2.09 3.37 -7.30
CA PRO A 34 -0.73 3.60 -6.80
C PRO A 34 -0.28 2.63 -5.71
N ASP A 35 -1.19 2.18 -4.84
CA ASP A 35 -0.87 1.16 -3.83
C ASP A 35 -0.73 -0.25 -4.41
N PHE A 36 -1.50 -0.60 -5.43
CA PHE A 36 -1.32 -1.83 -6.19
C PHE A 36 0.04 -1.83 -6.90
N PHE A 37 0.42 -0.72 -7.52
CA PHE A 37 1.73 -0.56 -8.13
C PHE A 37 2.85 -0.79 -7.10
N TYR A 38 2.75 -0.18 -5.92
CA TYR A 38 3.70 -0.40 -4.83
C TYR A 38 3.73 -1.85 -4.35
N ALA A 39 2.56 -2.48 -4.13
CA ALA A 39 2.46 -3.87 -3.69
C ALA A 39 3.04 -4.86 -4.71
N LYS A 40 2.80 -4.62 -6.00
CA LYS A 40 3.38 -5.42 -7.09
C LYS A 40 4.90 -5.32 -7.12
N GLN A 41 5.46 -4.12 -7.04
CA GLN A 41 6.91 -3.93 -7.02
C GLN A 41 7.54 -4.58 -5.78
N LEU A 42 6.94 -4.42 -4.60
CA LEU A 42 7.41 -5.08 -3.37
C LEU A 42 7.47 -6.60 -3.54
N LEU A 43 6.42 -7.20 -4.11
CA LEU A 43 6.38 -8.62 -4.40
C LEU A 43 7.49 -9.05 -5.37
N GLU A 44 7.67 -8.33 -6.48
CA GLU A 44 8.66 -8.66 -7.51
C GLU A 44 10.10 -8.52 -7.02
N GLU A 45 10.38 -7.53 -6.17
CA GLU A 45 11.74 -7.23 -5.69
C GLU A 45 12.13 -8.04 -4.45
N THR A 46 11.18 -8.34 -3.55
CA THR A 46 11.50 -8.93 -2.25
C THR A 46 10.77 -10.25 -1.97
N GLY A 47 9.83 -10.65 -2.83
CA GLY A 47 8.98 -11.81 -2.60
C GLY A 47 7.91 -11.62 -1.52
N ILE A 48 7.74 -10.40 -0.98
CA ILE A 48 6.76 -10.13 0.10
C ILE A 48 5.41 -9.78 -0.54
N CYS A 49 4.41 -10.63 -0.28
CA CYS A 49 3.04 -10.42 -0.75
C CYS A 49 2.20 -9.67 0.30
N ILE A 50 1.81 -8.44 -0.01
CA ILE A 50 0.90 -7.60 0.80
C ILE A 50 -0.40 -7.35 0.02
N VAL A 51 -1.46 -6.96 0.73
CA VAL A 51 -2.73 -6.60 0.07
C VAL A 51 -2.81 -5.07 -0.08
N PRO A 52 -3.02 -4.51 -1.28
CA PRO A 52 -3.11 -3.07 -1.47
C PRO A 52 -4.39 -2.48 -0.84
N GLY A 53 -4.31 -1.22 -0.40
CA GLY A 53 -5.38 -0.49 0.28
C GLY A 53 -6.61 -0.23 -0.57
N SER A 54 -6.44 -0.16 -1.89
CA SER A 54 -7.50 0.04 -2.89
C SER A 54 -8.57 -1.05 -2.85
N GLY A 55 -8.26 -2.23 -2.31
CA GLY A 55 -9.24 -3.29 -2.07
C GLY A 55 -10.12 -3.10 -0.82
N PHE A 56 -9.85 -2.12 0.05
CA PHE A 56 -10.48 -1.97 1.37
C PHE A 56 -11.30 -0.69 1.54
N ALA A 57 -11.43 0.11 0.48
CA ALA A 57 -11.84 1.52 0.56
C ALA A 57 -10.87 2.34 1.44
N GLN A 58 -10.42 3.48 0.90
CA GLN A 58 -9.51 4.38 1.60
C GLN A 58 -9.84 5.83 1.22
N TYR A 59 -9.39 6.77 2.03
CA TYR A 59 -9.59 8.19 1.71
C TYR A 59 -8.93 8.54 0.37
N PRO A 60 -9.54 9.41 -0.45
CA PRO A 60 -8.95 9.87 -1.71
C PRO A 60 -7.52 10.38 -1.53
N GLU A 61 -6.64 10.10 -2.48
CA GLU A 61 -5.22 10.47 -2.47
C GLU A 61 -4.44 9.99 -1.23
N THR A 62 -4.92 8.90 -0.60
CA THR A 62 -4.17 8.15 0.41
C THR A 62 -3.97 6.72 -0.07
N TYR A 63 -2.83 6.14 0.28
CA TYR A 63 -2.40 4.84 -0.22
C TYR A 63 -1.95 4.00 0.96
N HIS A 64 -2.48 2.79 1.04
CA HIS A 64 -2.22 1.89 2.16
C HIS A 64 -1.87 0.50 1.65
N PHE A 65 -1.40 -0.33 2.56
CA PHE A 65 -1.42 -1.77 2.37
C PHE A 65 -1.78 -2.45 3.68
N ARG A 66 -2.31 -3.66 3.60
CA ARG A 66 -2.50 -4.54 4.75
C ARG A 66 -1.34 -5.52 4.83
N THR A 67 -0.76 -5.62 6.01
CA THR A 67 0.22 -6.66 6.35
C THR A 67 -0.22 -7.40 7.62
N THR A 68 0.36 -8.56 7.85
CA THR A 68 0.00 -9.48 8.93
C THR A 68 1.11 -9.56 9.98
N ILE A 69 0.74 -9.73 11.26
CA ILE A 69 1.66 -9.92 12.39
C ILE A 69 1.61 -11.37 12.92
N LEU A 70 1.55 -12.35 12.01
CA LEU A 70 1.56 -13.79 12.32
C LEU A 70 2.98 -14.34 12.43
#